data_AF-A0A7S4AVW5-F1
#
_entry.id   AF-A0A7S4AVW5-F1
#
_cell.length_a   1.000
_cell.length_b   1.000
_cell.length_c   1.000
_cell.angle_alpha   90.00
_cell.angle_beta   90.00
_cell.angle_gamma   90.00
#
_symmetry.space_group_name_H-M   'P 1'
#
loop_
_entity.id
_entity.type
_entity.pdbx_description
1 polymer ?
#
loop_
_entity_poly.entity_id
_entity_poly.type
_entity_poly.pdbx_seq_one_letter_code
_entity_poly.pdbx_strand_id
1 'polypeptide(L)'
;MSEIDSSNAEISTKKDESAAPASSYSAANPPRGFQPGPFPFHYQLNIVIDTLGDMGEGRGHMADEADRDTRQPKLEGALPLEISKAEASAAAVVLDDVPPEWEFRVPLVMPGELVRVRIFKNFKSEKPGQEAGYSEADLIEIINPSPERIEPRCPLAGSCGGCQFQHVKIEQQRKWKTEFVRKGLEDQNIRGYSAETATGTSANNDGDVADGDKAKFASIRELLFPTAGTDEIFEYRNKLTPHYQAPVKMGEDEYELRGIGFQQVSCRDIIDVEECPIATPAINVTYKETRKSLHEQALKGLLNNKKRRKRNRRSKNVDLGATLLFREADPDPITGKPVVVTEFKEYMTTTVKGIKFRYMAGNFFQNNNYVVPLMVDAVINAALVPVGGPDGKVPSYLLDCYCGSGLFALTASKKFKLCVGIEVNDSAIEEATHNAEANSITNCQFVAASAEALFTGARALTIDGFENQKIQDFPRDETVVVLDPPRKGCSGKFLEQLYEYGPQRIVYMSCGPKTQARDAKGIVEVGGYEIVSIQPFDLFPQTKHVECLMVFEKKKQ
;
A
#
# COMPACT_ATOMS: atom_id res chain seq x y z
N MET A 1 -33.88 -22.28 -50.24
CA MET A 1 -33.25 -23.28 -51.12
C MET A 1 -31.75 -23.14 -50.89
N SER A 2 -31.06 -23.99 -50.14
CA SER A 2 -31.24 -25.40 -49.75
C SER A 2 -30.39 -25.61 -48.48
N GLU A 3 -31.00 -26.06 -47.37
CA GLU A 3 -30.78 -27.40 -46.75
C GLU A 3 -29.36 -27.56 -46.18
N ILE A 4 -29.14 -27.31 -44.87
CA ILE A 4 -29.28 -28.24 -43.75
C ILE A 4 -28.62 -29.60 -44.05
N ASP A 5 -27.43 -29.82 -43.50
CA ASP A 5 -27.05 -31.14 -43.01
C ASP A 5 -26.38 -31.01 -41.64
N SER A 6 -26.88 -31.84 -40.75
CA SER A 6 -26.68 -31.89 -39.31
C SER A 6 -25.84 -33.12 -39.00
N SER A 7 -24.64 -32.93 -38.46
CA SER A 7 -23.91 -34.02 -37.81
C SER A 7 -23.58 -33.64 -36.37
N ASN A 8 -24.30 -34.31 -35.47
CA ASN A 8 -24.04 -34.36 -34.04
C ASN A 8 -22.61 -34.85 -33.78
N ALA A 9 -21.82 -34.02 -33.11
CA ALA A 9 -20.66 -34.47 -32.35
C ALA A 9 -20.93 -34.14 -30.88
N GLU A 10 -21.26 -35.17 -30.10
CA GLU A 10 -21.34 -35.12 -28.64
C GLU A 10 -19.97 -34.70 -28.08
N ILE A 11 -19.85 -33.42 -27.69
CA ILE A 11 -18.70 -32.94 -26.92
C ILE A 11 -18.99 -33.25 -25.45
N SER A 12 -18.44 -34.37 -25.01
CA SER A 12 -18.27 -34.74 -23.61
C SER A 12 -17.66 -33.57 -22.83
N THR A 13 -18.47 -32.84 -22.07
CA THR A 13 -18.02 -31.85 -21.10
C THR A 13 -17.40 -32.57 -19.90
N LYS A 14 -16.11 -32.91 -20.01
CA LYS A 14 -15.28 -33.13 -18.82
C LYS A 14 -15.03 -31.75 -18.21
N LYS A 15 -15.72 -31.48 -17.09
CA LYS A 15 -15.31 -30.43 -16.14
C LYS A 15 -13.92 -30.82 -15.63
N ASP A 16 -12.88 -30.18 -16.14
CA ASP A 16 -11.61 -30.12 -15.44
C ASP A 16 -11.79 -29.15 -14.27
N GLU A 17 -12.10 -29.71 -13.10
CA GLU A 17 -11.97 -29.03 -11.81
C GLU A 17 -10.48 -28.85 -11.50
N SER A 18 -9.84 -27.84 -12.10
CA SER A 18 -8.52 -27.40 -11.64
C SER A 18 -8.68 -26.52 -10.41
N ALA A 19 -8.97 -27.15 -9.27
CA ALA A 19 -8.83 -26.53 -7.97
C ALA A 19 -7.38 -26.04 -7.79
N ALA A 20 -7.22 -24.86 -7.18
CA ALA A 20 -5.93 -24.35 -6.72
C ALA A 20 -5.20 -25.44 -5.91
N PRO A 21 -3.85 -25.52 -5.95
CA PRO A 21 -3.12 -26.60 -5.32
C PRO A 21 -3.41 -26.62 -3.82
N ALA A 22 -4.23 -27.57 -3.39
CA ALA A 22 -4.41 -27.96 -2.01
C ALA A 22 -3.04 -28.42 -1.51
N SER A 23 -2.41 -27.59 -0.69
CA SER A 23 -1.19 -27.99 -0.01
C SER A 23 -1.54 -29.17 0.89
N SER A 24 -0.84 -30.27 0.71
CA SER A 24 -1.07 -31.52 1.43
C SER A 24 -0.65 -31.36 2.89
N TYR A 25 -1.59 -30.97 3.75
CA TYR A 25 -1.32 -30.76 5.19
C TYR A 25 -1.67 -32.01 5.98
N SER A 26 -0.65 -32.73 6.47
CA SER A 26 -0.83 -33.82 7.44
C SER A 26 -1.25 -33.26 8.82
N ALA A 27 -1.83 -34.12 9.66
CA ALA A 27 -2.13 -33.83 11.06
C ALA A 27 -0.83 -33.53 11.85
N ALA A 28 -0.37 -32.29 11.76
CA ALA A 28 0.87 -31.84 12.38
C ALA A 28 0.66 -31.56 13.88
N ASN A 29 1.62 -31.99 14.70
CA ASN A 29 1.69 -31.60 16.11
C ASN A 29 1.75 -30.06 16.24
N PRO A 30 1.11 -29.47 17.28
CA PRO A 30 1.14 -28.03 17.48
C PRO A 30 2.58 -27.51 17.61
N PRO A 31 2.89 -26.34 17.02
CA PRO A 31 4.23 -25.77 17.11
C PRO A 31 4.57 -25.44 18.56
N ARG A 32 5.87 -25.48 18.88
CA ARG A 32 6.38 -25.17 20.23
C ARG A 32 5.94 -23.76 20.64
N GLY A 33 5.20 -23.66 21.74
CA GLY A 33 4.69 -22.39 22.27
C GLY A 33 3.28 -21.99 21.80
N PHE A 34 2.57 -22.86 21.07
CA PHE A 34 1.15 -22.66 20.78
C PHE A 34 0.32 -22.56 22.06
N GLN A 35 -0.60 -21.60 22.11
CA GLN A 35 -1.54 -21.44 23.23
C GLN A 35 -2.82 -22.23 22.93
N PRO A 36 -3.16 -23.27 23.72
CA PRO A 36 -4.23 -24.21 23.39
C PRO A 36 -5.65 -23.68 23.63
N GLY A 37 -5.80 -22.54 24.32
CA GLY A 37 -7.10 -21.96 24.64
C GLY A 37 -7.38 -20.69 23.83
N PRO A 38 -8.64 -20.45 23.43
CA PRO A 38 -9.81 -21.32 23.62
C PRO A 38 -9.90 -22.44 22.58
N PHE A 39 -9.17 -22.36 21.46
CA PHE A 39 -9.28 -23.32 20.37
C PHE A 39 -8.04 -24.22 20.21
N PRO A 40 -8.20 -25.55 20.06
CA PRO A 40 -7.12 -26.45 19.70
C PRO A 40 -6.44 -26.06 18.40
N PHE A 41 -5.19 -26.49 18.24
CA PHE A 41 -4.48 -26.33 16.99
C PHE A 41 -5.23 -27.04 15.86
N HIS A 42 -5.43 -26.33 14.75
CA HIS A 42 -6.21 -26.77 13.59
C HIS A 42 -7.69 -27.03 13.85
N TYR A 43 -8.26 -26.51 14.94
CA TYR A 43 -9.70 -26.51 15.12
C TYR A 43 -10.38 -25.80 13.95
N GLN A 44 -11.43 -26.41 13.41
CA GLN A 44 -12.19 -25.87 12.29
C GLN A 44 -13.57 -25.45 12.75
N LEU A 45 -14.01 -24.30 12.28
CA LEU A 45 -15.34 -23.77 12.57
C LEU A 45 -15.79 -22.82 11.47
N ASN A 46 -17.09 -22.53 11.46
CA ASN A 46 -17.65 -21.49 10.62
C ASN A 46 -17.65 -20.15 11.36
N ILE A 47 -17.26 -19.09 10.66
CA ILE A 47 -17.28 -17.71 11.16
C ILE A 47 -17.97 -16.81 10.14
N VAL A 48 -18.56 -15.72 10.65
CA VAL A 48 -19.07 -14.62 9.83
C VAL A 48 -18.05 -13.49 9.87
N ILE A 49 -17.71 -12.94 8.70
CA ILE A 49 -16.77 -11.82 8.61
C ILE A 49 -17.52 -10.50 8.75
N ASP A 50 -17.15 -9.70 9.75
CA ASP A 50 -17.80 -8.43 10.07
C ASP A 50 -17.17 -7.26 9.32
N THR A 51 -15.85 -7.24 9.28
CA THR A 51 -15.09 -6.11 8.75
C THR A 51 -13.70 -6.53 8.28
N LEU A 52 -12.93 -5.58 7.77
CA LEU A 52 -11.52 -5.77 7.46
C LEU A 52 -10.66 -4.97 8.43
N GLY A 53 -9.53 -5.55 8.82
CA GLY A 53 -8.45 -4.85 9.50
C GLY A 53 -7.64 -3.97 8.55
N ASP A 54 -6.72 -3.20 9.12
CA ASP A 54 -5.84 -2.27 8.37
C ASP A 54 -5.00 -2.98 7.31
N MET A 55 -4.73 -4.27 7.52
CA MET A 55 -3.87 -5.08 6.67
C MET A 55 -4.68 -5.92 5.67
N GLY A 56 -6.00 -5.69 5.57
CA GLY A 56 -6.91 -6.34 4.65
C GLY A 56 -7.34 -7.75 5.09
N GLU A 57 -6.95 -8.19 6.28
CA GLU A 57 -7.44 -9.41 6.92
C GLU A 57 -8.88 -9.21 7.38
N GLY A 58 -9.74 -10.18 7.14
CA GLY A 58 -11.08 -10.22 7.69
C GLY A 58 -11.05 -10.40 9.19
N ARG A 59 -11.92 -9.65 9.86
CA ARG A 59 -12.23 -9.76 11.28
C ARG A 59 -13.65 -10.25 11.40
N GLY A 60 -13.84 -11.34 12.11
CA GLY A 60 -15.13 -11.99 12.24
C GLY A 60 -15.39 -12.54 13.63
N HIS A 61 -16.61 -13.01 13.81
CA HIS A 61 -17.09 -13.71 14.99
C HIS A 61 -17.59 -15.10 14.60
N MET A 62 -17.77 -15.96 15.60
CA MET A 62 -18.28 -17.31 15.41
C MET A 62 -19.72 -17.26 14.86
N ALA A 63 -20.03 -18.11 13.88
CA ALA A 63 -21.36 -18.15 13.30
C ALA A 63 -22.44 -18.59 14.31
N ASP A 64 -23.68 -18.12 14.07
CA ASP A 64 -24.87 -18.49 14.84
C ASP A 64 -25.14 -20.00 14.78
N GLU A 65 -25.87 -20.54 15.76
CA GLU A 65 -26.12 -21.97 15.91
C GLU A 65 -26.65 -22.67 14.64
N ALA A 66 -27.47 -21.99 13.84
CA ALA A 66 -28.01 -22.52 12.59
C ALA A 66 -26.94 -22.75 11.51
N ASP A 67 -25.86 -21.97 11.54
CA ASP A 67 -24.75 -22.00 10.58
C ASP A 67 -23.45 -22.57 11.17
N ARG A 68 -23.48 -23.02 12.44
CA ARG A 68 -22.39 -23.78 13.05
C ARG A 68 -22.29 -25.13 12.36
N ASP A 69 -21.24 -25.34 11.57
CA ASP A 69 -20.90 -26.70 11.17
C ASP A 69 -20.29 -27.45 12.36
N THR A 70 -21.11 -28.24 13.05
CA THR A 70 -20.69 -29.14 14.12
C THR A 70 -20.14 -30.48 13.59
N ARG A 71 -19.94 -30.64 12.27
CA ARG A 71 -19.30 -31.85 11.73
C ARG A 71 -17.87 -31.90 12.26
N GLN A 72 -17.66 -32.76 13.26
CA GLN A 72 -16.34 -33.14 13.73
C GLN A 72 -15.44 -33.47 12.54
N PRO A 73 -14.13 -33.15 12.60
CA PRO A 73 -13.22 -33.47 11.52
C PRO A 73 -13.35 -34.94 11.15
N LYS A 74 -13.74 -35.24 9.90
CA LYS A 74 -13.52 -36.57 9.35
C LYS A 74 -12.02 -36.77 9.27
N LEU A 75 -11.45 -37.54 10.21
CA LEU A 75 -10.13 -38.12 10.03
C LEU A 75 -10.21 -39.15 8.88
N GLU A 76 -10.19 -38.68 7.64
CA GLU A 76 -9.94 -39.55 6.48
C GLU A 76 -8.42 -39.57 6.23
N GLY A 77 -7.78 -40.58 6.82
CA GLY A 77 -6.35 -40.83 6.71
C GLY A 77 -5.90 -41.68 7.91
N ALA A 78 -5.49 -42.93 7.65
CA ALA A 78 -5.10 -43.88 8.67
C ALA A 78 -4.11 -43.25 9.68
N LEU A 79 -4.51 -43.17 10.95
CA LEU A 79 -3.65 -42.81 12.08
C LEU A 79 -2.43 -43.75 12.11
N PRO A 80 -1.20 -43.26 12.00
CA PRO A 80 -0.06 -43.99 12.52
C PRO A 80 0.04 -43.68 14.02
N LEU A 81 -0.13 -44.74 14.81
CA LEU A 81 0.17 -44.86 16.24
C LEU A 81 -0.89 -44.35 17.23
N GLU A 82 -1.09 -45.21 18.23
CA GLU A 82 -2.08 -45.21 19.30
C GLU A 82 -2.28 -43.84 19.96
N ILE A 83 -3.37 -43.16 19.59
CA ILE A 83 -4.01 -42.15 20.44
C ILE A 83 -5.22 -42.85 21.05
N SER A 84 -5.24 -42.96 22.37
CA SER A 84 -6.31 -43.66 23.07
C SER A 84 -7.65 -42.93 22.88
N LYS A 85 -8.77 -43.67 22.87
CA LYS A 85 -10.13 -43.09 22.80
C LYS A 85 -10.41 -41.99 23.87
N ALA A 86 -9.60 -41.91 24.93
CA ALA A 86 -9.69 -40.90 25.96
C ALA A 86 -9.12 -39.53 25.55
N GLU A 87 -8.19 -39.47 24.59
CA GLU A 87 -7.58 -38.20 24.12
C GLU A 87 -8.38 -37.55 22.98
N ALA A 88 -9.04 -38.34 22.14
CA ALA A 88 -10.03 -37.85 21.18
C ALA A 88 -11.25 -37.18 21.87
N SER A 89 -11.51 -37.56 23.13
CA SER A 89 -12.56 -37.02 23.99
C SER A 89 -12.17 -35.71 24.71
N ALA A 90 -10.91 -35.28 24.63
CA ALA A 90 -10.40 -34.10 25.34
C ALA A 90 -10.33 -32.82 24.47
N ALA A 91 -10.73 -32.90 23.20
CA ALA A 91 -10.63 -31.80 22.23
C ALA A 91 -11.97 -31.10 21.91
N ALA A 92 -13.00 -31.31 22.74
CA ALA A 92 -14.25 -30.57 22.60
C ALA A 92 -14.08 -29.17 23.21
N VAL A 93 -13.91 -28.15 22.37
CA VAL A 93 -14.14 -26.78 22.79
C VAL A 93 -15.60 -26.68 23.16
N VAL A 94 -15.90 -26.40 24.42
CA VAL A 94 -17.24 -25.95 24.81
C VAL A 94 -17.36 -24.55 24.27
N LEU A 95 -18.02 -24.40 23.11
CA LEU A 95 -18.15 -23.11 22.44
C LEU A 95 -18.82 -22.05 23.33
N ASP A 96 -19.61 -22.48 24.31
CA ASP A 96 -20.27 -21.62 25.30
C ASP A 96 -19.30 -20.98 26.31
N ASP A 97 -18.09 -21.54 26.46
CA ASP A 97 -17.02 -20.97 27.31
C ASP A 97 -16.14 -19.97 26.54
N VAL A 98 -16.35 -19.82 25.23
CA VAL A 98 -15.65 -18.83 24.41
C VAL A 98 -16.35 -17.48 24.57
N PRO A 99 -15.64 -16.40 24.95
CA PRO A 99 -16.24 -15.08 25.01
C PRO A 99 -16.89 -14.72 23.66
N PRO A 100 -18.13 -14.20 23.65
CA PRO A 100 -18.82 -13.85 22.40
C PRO A 100 -18.06 -12.79 21.58
N GLU A 101 -17.25 -11.97 22.25
CA GLU A 101 -16.38 -10.94 21.67
C GLU A 101 -15.05 -11.50 21.11
N TRP A 102 -14.87 -12.83 21.05
CA TRP A 102 -13.63 -13.43 20.54
C TRP A 102 -13.49 -13.20 19.03
N GLU A 103 -12.43 -12.49 18.63
CA GLU A 103 -12.20 -12.10 17.24
C GLU A 103 -11.44 -13.19 16.46
N PHE A 104 -11.85 -13.46 15.22
CA PHE A 104 -11.10 -14.28 14.27
C PHE A 104 -10.49 -13.42 13.17
N ARG A 105 -9.20 -13.61 12.91
CA ARG A 105 -8.44 -12.92 11.85
C ARG A 105 -8.10 -13.87 10.73
N VAL A 106 -8.67 -13.62 9.56
CA VAL A 106 -8.59 -14.53 8.41
C VAL A 106 -8.24 -13.75 7.15
N PRO A 107 -7.19 -14.12 6.40
CA PRO A 107 -6.87 -13.46 5.14
C PRO A 107 -7.82 -13.93 4.02
N LEU A 108 -7.90 -13.16 2.92
CA LEU A 108 -8.60 -13.53 1.67
C LEU A 108 -10.13 -13.67 1.77
N VAL A 109 -10.72 -13.08 2.80
CA VAL A 109 -12.16 -13.05 3.04
C VAL A 109 -12.69 -11.61 2.99
N MET A 110 -14.00 -11.48 2.86
CA MET A 110 -14.69 -10.20 2.75
C MET A 110 -15.79 -10.07 3.82
N PRO A 111 -16.11 -8.84 4.26
CA PRO A 111 -17.28 -8.58 5.10
C PRO A 111 -18.57 -9.17 4.50
N GLY A 112 -19.39 -9.76 5.36
CA GLY A 112 -20.63 -10.44 5.03
C GLY A 112 -20.49 -11.91 4.62
N GLU A 113 -19.26 -12.44 4.53
CA GLU A 113 -19.06 -13.84 4.16
C GLU A 113 -19.24 -14.79 5.33
N LEU A 114 -19.88 -15.93 5.06
CA LEU A 114 -19.83 -17.12 5.92
C LEU A 114 -18.72 -18.02 5.40
N VAL A 115 -17.71 -18.29 6.23
CA VAL A 115 -16.52 -19.04 5.83
C VAL A 115 -16.18 -20.13 6.84
N ARG A 116 -15.65 -21.24 6.36
CA ARG A 116 -15.00 -22.25 7.20
C ARG A 116 -13.52 -21.94 7.30
N VAL A 117 -13.01 -21.95 8.53
CA VAL A 117 -11.63 -21.56 8.83
C VAL A 117 -10.94 -22.62 9.68
N ARG A 118 -9.60 -22.63 9.64
CA ARG A 118 -8.76 -23.51 10.46
C ARG A 118 -7.82 -22.68 11.32
N ILE A 119 -7.94 -22.79 12.63
CA ILE A 119 -7.16 -22.00 13.58
C ILE A 119 -5.73 -22.51 13.65
N PHE A 120 -4.75 -21.62 13.56
CA PHE A 120 -3.33 -21.97 13.70
C PHE A 120 -2.62 -21.21 14.83
N LYS A 121 -3.20 -20.14 15.38
CA LYS A 121 -2.73 -19.44 16.59
C LYS A 121 -3.87 -18.84 17.41
N ASN A 122 -3.68 -18.79 18.74
CA ASN A 122 -4.53 -18.04 19.67
C ASN A 122 -3.69 -17.02 20.44
N PHE A 123 -4.33 -15.91 20.76
CA PHE A 123 -3.76 -14.81 21.52
C PHE A 123 -4.73 -14.40 22.61
N LYS A 124 -4.23 -14.24 23.84
CA LYS A 124 -5.00 -13.66 24.94
C LYS A 124 -5.19 -12.16 24.73
N SER A 125 -6.19 -11.59 25.39
CA SER A 125 -6.38 -10.15 25.38
C SER A 125 -5.15 -9.42 25.92
N GLU A 126 -4.75 -8.35 25.22
CA GLU A 126 -3.68 -7.45 25.66
C GLU A 126 -4.19 -6.33 26.56
N LYS A 127 -5.52 -6.13 26.64
CA LYS A 127 -6.13 -5.05 27.42
C LYS A 127 -6.46 -5.52 28.85
N PRO A 128 -6.04 -4.76 29.89
CA PRO A 128 -6.43 -5.07 31.27
C PRO A 128 -7.95 -5.10 31.43
N GLY A 129 -8.48 -6.21 31.96
CA GLY A 129 -9.91 -6.39 32.21
C GLY A 129 -10.76 -6.85 31.02
N GLN A 130 -10.15 -7.09 29.84
CA GLN A 130 -10.84 -7.72 28.72
C GLN A 130 -10.50 -9.21 28.68
N GLU A 131 -11.51 -10.08 28.75
CA GLU A 131 -11.31 -11.54 28.74
C GLU A 131 -11.14 -12.08 27.31
N ALA A 132 -11.82 -11.47 26.33
CA ALA A 132 -11.77 -11.87 24.93
C ALA A 132 -10.43 -11.52 24.27
N GLY A 133 -9.78 -12.54 23.70
CA GLY A 133 -8.61 -12.44 22.85
C GLY A 133 -8.96 -12.56 21.37
N TYR A 134 -8.04 -13.11 20.57
CA TYR A 134 -8.27 -13.38 19.16
C TYR A 134 -7.55 -14.62 18.66
N SER A 135 -8.02 -15.18 17.55
CA SER A 135 -7.39 -16.30 16.84
C SER A 135 -6.99 -15.91 15.42
N GLU A 136 -5.83 -16.37 14.96
CA GLU A 136 -5.46 -16.33 13.54
C GLU A 136 -5.84 -17.68 12.90
N ALA A 137 -6.49 -17.62 11.73
CA ALA A 137 -6.96 -18.81 11.03
C ALA A 137 -6.73 -18.73 9.52
N ASP A 138 -6.54 -19.91 8.91
CA ASP A 138 -6.52 -20.09 7.46
C ASP A 138 -7.96 -20.21 6.94
N LEU A 139 -8.23 -19.63 5.77
CA LEU A 139 -9.47 -19.89 5.03
C LEU A 139 -9.44 -21.32 4.45
N ILE A 140 -10.48 -22.12 4.73
CA ILE A 140 -10.66 -23.46 4.14
C ILE A 140 -11.66 -23.39 2.99
N GLU A 141 -12.83 -22.79 3.24
CA GLU A 141 -13.97 -22.81 2.33
C GLU A 141 -14.80 -21.53 2.50
N ILE A 142 -15.30 -21.00 1.40
CA ILE A 142 -16.28 -19.91 1.42
C ILE A 142 -17.65 -20.54 1.22
N ILE A 143 -18.47 -20.54 2.26
CA ILE A 143 -19.79 -21.18 2.28
C ILE A 143 -20.84 -20.25 1.66
N ASN A 144 -20.83 -18.98 2.07
CA ASN A 144 -21.65 -17.93 1.49
C ASN A 144 -20.75 -16.77 1.04
N PRO A 145 -20.46 -16.63 -0.27
CA PRO A 145 -19.59 -15.59 -0.78
C PRO A 145 -20.27 -14.22 -0.81
N SER A 146 -19.47 -13.17 -0.67
CA SER A 146 -19.95 -11.79 -0.84
C SER A 146 -20.34 -11.53 -2.30
N PRO A 147 -21.41 -10.76 -2.58
CA PRO A 147 -21.74 -10.34 -3.95
C PRO A 147 -20.65 -9.45 -4.60
N GLU A 148 -19.75 -8.90 -3.79
CA GLU A 148 -18.61 -8.10 -4.23
C GLU A 148 -17.35 -8.95 -4.51
N ARG A 149 -17.41 -10.27 -4.27
CA ARG A 149 -16.32 -11.20 -4.59
C ARG A 149 -16.26 -11.46 -6.09
N ILE A 150 -15.03 -11.52 -6.61
CA ILE A 150 -14.72 -11.91 -7.98
C ILE A 150 -13.60 -12.93 -8.00
N GLU A 151 -13.47 -13.65 -9.12
CA GLU A 151 -12.34 -14.55 -9.33
C GLU A 151 -11.07 -13.74 -9.61
N PRO A 152 -9.97 -13.97 -8.88
CA PRO A 152 -8.70 -13.29 -9.14
C PRO A 152 -8.15 -13.55 -10.56
N ARG A 153 -7.60 -12.52 -11.20
CA ARG A 153 -6.90 -12.67 -12.50
C ARG A 153 -5.59 -13.45 -12.36
N CYS A 154 -4.89 -13.29 -11.24
CA CYS A 154 -3.66 -14.00 -10.95
C CYS A 154 -3.96 -15.30 -10.19
N PRO A 155 -3.53 -16.48 -10.68
CA PRO A 155 -3.75 -17.75 -9.98
C PRO A 155 -2.97 -17.84 -8.65
N LEU A 156 -2.00 -16.95 -8.42
CA LEU A 156 -1.20 -16.87 -7.20
C LEU A 156 -1.74 -15.81 -6.22
N ALA A 157 -2.86 -15.15 -6.53
CA ALA A 157 -3.46 -14.15 -5.66
C ALA A 157 -3.76 -14.76 -4.28
N GLY A 158 -3.37 -14.04 -3.23
CA GLY A 158 -3.53 -14.49 -1.85
C GLY A 158 -2.43 -15.40 -1.30
N SER A 159 -1.72 -16.13 -2.15
CA SER A 159 -0.50 -16.85 -1.77
C SER A 159 0.74 -15.98 -1.93
N CYS A 160 0.79 -15.21 -3.02
CA CYS A 160 1.81 -14.20 -3.28
C CYS A 160 1.58 -12.96 -2.42
N GLY A 161 2.63 -12.46 -1.77
CA GLY A 161 2.59 -11.24 -0.94
C GLY A 161 2.27 -9.94 -1.69
N GLY A 162 2.17 -9.99 -3.02
CA GLY A 162 2.00 -8.80 -3.88
C GLY A 162 0.59 -8.20 -3.88
N CYS A 163 -0.46 -9.02 -3.94
CA CYS A 163 -1.85 -8.55 -4.10
C CYS A 163 -2.77 -9.17 -3.05
N GLN A 164 -3.45 -8.33 -2.26
CA GLN A 164 -4.36 -8.76 -1.21
C GLN A 164 -5.82 -8.78 -1.66
N PHE A 165 -6.20 -7.97 -2.66
CA PHE A 165 -7.60 -7.67 -2.97
C PHE A 165 -8.07 -8.10 -4.37
N GLN A 166 -7.31 -8.91 -5.12
CA GLN A 166 -7.77 -9.35 -6.46
C GLN A 166 -9.10 -10.12 -6.46
N HIS A 167 -9.51 -10.67 -5.32
CA HIS A 167 -10.80 -11.34 -5.15
C HIS A 167 -11.96 -10.36 -4.89
N VAL A 168 -11.73 -9.06 -4.94
CA VAL A 168 -12.67 -8.00 -4.57
C VAL A 168 -12.91 -7.07 -5.76
N LYS A 169 -14.16 -6.75 -6.08
CA LYS A 169 -14.50 -5.73 -7.09
C LYS A 169 -13.82 -4.39 -6.78
N ILE A 170 -13.31 -3.71 -7.81
CA ILE A 170 -12.49 -2.50 -7.63
C ILE A 170 -13.25 -1.38 -6.90
N GLU A 171 -14.55 -1.25 -7.15
CA GLU A 171 -15.42 -0.26 -6.51
C GLU A 171 -15.44 -0.48 -4.99
N GLN A 172 -15.47 -1.74 -4.57
CA GLN A 172 -15.45 -2.10 -3.16
C GLN A 172 -14.07 -1.88 -2.54
N GLN A 173 -12.98 -2.15 -3.27
CA GLN A 173 -11.63 -1.80 -2.82
C GLN A 173 -11.51 -0.29 -2.53
N ARG A 174 -11.99 0.56 -3.43
CA ARG A 174 -11.94 2.02 -3.29
C ARG A 174 -12.83 2.52 -2.16
N LYS A 175 -14.01 1.93 -1.96
CA LYS A 175 -14.85 2.22 -0.78
C LYS A 175 -14.09 1.93 0.51
N TRP A 176 -13.45 0.77 0.64
CA TRP A 176 -12.69 0.43 1.83
C TRP A 176 -11.47 1.34 2.05
N LYS A 177 -10.75 1.71 1.01
CA LYS A 177 -9.63 2.67 1.12
C LYS A 177 -10.10 4.03 1.62
N THR A 178 -11.26 4.48 1.16
CA THR A 178 -11.90 5.72 1.64
C THR A 178 -12.25 5.61 3.12
N GLU A 179 -12.91 4.53 3.52
CA GLU A 179 -13.28 4.27 4.91
C GLU A 179 -12.07 4.11 5.84
N PHE A 180 -10.98 3.52 5.34
CA PHE A 180 -9.73 3.39 6.09
C PHE A 180 -9.11 4.76 6.42
N VAL A 181 -9.08 5.67 5.46
CA VAL A 181 -8.64 7.06 5.69
C VAL A 181 -9.56 7.77 6.68
N ARG A 182 -10.89 7.63 6.50
CA ARG A 182 -11.90 8.21 7.39
C ARG A 182 -11.69 7.80 8.85
N LYS A 183 -11.69 6.49 9.11
CA LYS A 183 -11.50 5.92 10.46
C LYS A 183 -10.17 6.37 11.06
N GLY A 184 -9.09 6.34 10.27
CA GLY A 184 -7.76 6.76 10.72
C GLY A 184 -7.73 8.21 11.23
N LEU A 185 -8.50 9.11 10.61
CA LEU A 185 -8.66 10.51 11.06
C LEU A 185 -9.57 10.64 12.28
N GLU A 186 -10.72 9.97 12.28
CA GLU A 186 -11.67 9.98 13.40
C GLU A 186 -11.02 9.48 14.70
N ASP A 187 -10.22 8.42 14.63
CA ASP A 187 -9.48 7.86 15.76
C ASP A 187 -8.52 8.86 16.42
N GLN A 188 -8.06 9.89 15.69
CA GLN A 188 -7.16 10.91 16.25
C GLN A 188 -7.87 11.93 17.13
N ASN A 189 -9.20 12.02 17.05
CA ASN A 189 -10.00 13.01 17.78
C ASN A 189 -9.46 14.43 17.59
N ILE A 190 -9.30 14.87 16.33
CA ILE A 190 -8.77 16.19 15.98
C ILE A 190 -9.81 17.26 16.37
N ARG A 191 -9.41 18.23 17.20
CA ARG A 191 -10.31 19.33 17.61
C ARG A 191 -10.90 20.05 16.39
N GLY A 192 -12.22 20.22 16.40
CA GLY A 192 -12.94 20.90 15.31
C GLY A 192 -13.56 19.95 14.28
N TYR A 193 -13.26 18.65 14.35
CA TYR A 193 -13.79 17.63 13.46
C TYR A 193 -14.51 16.56 14.26
N SER A 194 -15.79 16.33 13.98
CA SER A 194 -16.57 15.27 14.65
C SER A 194 -16.66 14.02 13.79
N ALA A 195 -16.81 12.86 14.44
CA ALA A 195 -17.02 11.56 13.79
C ALA A 195 -18.48 11.37 13.32
N GLU A 196 -19.41 12.19 13.81
CA GLU A 196 -20.82 12.13 13.45
C GLU A 196 -21.13 13.15 12.36
N THR A 197 -21.80 12.69 11.30
CA THR A 197 -22.36 13.57 10.28
C THR A 197 -23.42 14.43 10.96
N ALA A 198 -23.35 15.76 10.82
CA ALA A 198 -24.38 16.66 11.30
C ALA A 198 -25.68 16.46 10.51
N THR A 199 -26.41 15.36 10.76
CA THR A 199 -27.76 15.14 10.25
C THR A 199 -28.76 15.94 11.09
N GLY A 200 -29.20 17.07 10.55
CA GLY A 200 -30.56 17.61 10.66
C GLY A 200 -31.22 17.77 12.03
N THR A 201 -31.39 19.02 12.46
CA THR A 201 -32.59 19.57 13.13
C THR A 201 -33.49 18.59 13.92
N SER A 202 -33.39 18.63 15.25
CA SER A 202 -34.59 18.55 16.08
C SER A 202 -34.84 19.94 16.68
N ALA A 203 -36.00 20.48 16.34
CA ALA A 203 -36.60 21.58 17.09
C ALA A 203 -36.95 21.04 18.48
N ASN A 204 -36.42 21.67 19.53
CA ASN A 204 -37.11 21.79 20.80
C ASN A 204 -36.66 23.10 21.44
N ASN A 205 -37.64 23.98 21.65
CA ASN A 205 -37.54 25.13 22.53
C ASN A 205 -37.17 24.66 23.94
N ASP A 206 -36.18 25.30 24.54
CA ASP A 206 -36.34 26.04 25.80
C ASP A 206 -34.96 26.35 26.41
N GLY A 207 -34.76 27.63 26.77
CA GLY A 207 -33.78 28.04 27.78
C GLY A 207 -32.54 28.76 27.25
N ASP A 208 -32.52 30.08 27.47
CA ASP A 208 -31.42 31.02 27.24
C ASP A 208 -30.04 30.50 27.71
N VAL A 209 -29.11 30.38 26.76
CA VAL A 209 -27.67 30.54 27.02
C VAL A 209 -27.08 31.39 25.91
N ALA A 210 -26.37 32.44 26.31
CA ALA A 210 -25.87 33.52 25.49
C ALA A 210 -25.06 33.07 24.26
N ASP A 211 -25.28 33.84 23.20
CA ASP A 211 -24.65 33.83 21.89
C ASP A 211 -23.12 34.03 22.00
N GLY A 212 -22.36 33.04 21.51
CA GLY A 212 -20.89 33.05 21.51
C GLY A 212 -20.33 31.67 21.16
N ASP A 213 -19.83 31.50 19.94
CA ASP A 213 -19.02 30.37 19.46
C ASP A 213 -19.68 28.98 19.32
N LYS A 214 -20.82 28.88 18.62
CA LYS A 214 -21.15 27.63 17.92
C LYS A 214 -20.43 27.59 16.57
N ALA A 215 -19.11 27.35 16.59
CA ALA A 215 -18.38 27.02 15.37
C ALA A 215 -19.03 25.79 14.72
N LYS A 216 -19.47 25.92 13.45
CA LYS A 216 -19.92 24.79 12.64
C LYS A 216 -18.77 23.79 12.55
N PHE A 217 -18.87 22.66 13.23
CA PHE A 217 -17.91 21.57 13.08
C PHE A 217 -18.09 20.96 11.69
N ALA A 218 -17.03 20.97 10.87
CA ALA A 218 -17.03 20.18 9.64
C ALA A 218 -16.86 18.70 10.03
N SER A 219 -17.67 17.81 9.47
CA SER A 219 -17.43 16.38 9.61
C SER A 219 -16.32 15.95 8.65
N ILE A 220 -15.47 15.00 9.06
CA ILE A 220 -14.45 14.43 8.16
C ILE A 220 -15.09 13.89 6.87
N ARG A 221 -16.32 13.37 6.96
CA ARG A 221 -17.10 12.88 5.83
C ARG A 221 -17.39 13.96 4.77
N GLU A 222 -17.63 15.20 5.17
CA GLU A 222 -17.90 16.30 4.23
C GLU A 222 -16.65 16.73 3.46
N LEU A 223 -15.46 16.51 4.03
CA LEU A 223 -14.17 16.88 3.44
C LEU A 223 -13.51 15.73 2.67
N LEU A 224 -13.99 14.50 2.88
CA LEU A 224 -13.42 13.27 2.33
C LEU A 224 -14.07 12.91 1.00
N PHE A 225 -13.28 12.99 -0.06
CA PHE A 225 -13.67 12.51 -1.39
C PHE A 225 -13.53 10.99 -1.48
N PRO A 226 -14.33 10.33 -2.34
CA PRO A 226 -14.11 8.92 -2.69
C PRO A 226 -12.69 8.69 -3.22
N THR A 227 -12.11 7.54 -2.92
CA THR A 227 -10.78 7.16 -3.43
C THR A 227 -10.74 7.22 -4.95
N ALA A 228 -9.90 8.10 -5.49
CA ALA A 228 -9.72 8.30 -6.92
C ALA A 228 -8.79 7.24 -7.52
N GLY A 229 -9.06 6.80 -8.74
CA GLY A 229 -8.24 5.85 -9.48
C GLY A 229 -8.64 5.84 -10.96
N THR A 230 -8.05 4.94 -11.75
CA THR A 230 -8.38 4.75 -13.17
C THR A 230 -8.92 3.35 -13.44
N ASP A 231 -9.40 3.08 -14.65
CA ASP A 231 -9.90 1.74 -15.01
C ASP A 231 -8.75 0.74 -15.27
N GLU A 232 -7.53 1.23 -15.46
CA GLU A 232 -6.30 0.46 -15.60
C GLU A 232 -5.82 -0.09 -14.24
N ILE A 233 -6.55 -1.08 -13.74
CA ILE A 233 -6.33 -1.74 -12.45
C ILE A 233 -5.39 -2.95 -12.53
N PHE A 234 -4.91 -3.26 -13.75
CA PHE A 234 -3.90 -4.24 -14.10
C PHE A 234 -2.90 -3.59 -15.07
N GLU A 235 -1.75 -4.22 -15.30
CA GLU A 235 -0.73 -3.72 -16.24
C GLU A 235 -0.23 -2.28 -15.97
N TYR A 236 -0.49 -1.75 -14.77
CA TYR A 236 -0.15 -0.38 -14.38
C TYR A 236 1.26 -0.25 -13.79
N ARG A 237 1.81 -1.36 -13.27
CA ARG A 237 3.00 -1.34 -12.43
C ARG A 237 4.27 -1.35 -13.28
N ASN A 238 4.93 -0.19 -13.34
CA ASN A 238 6.15 0.02 -14.14
C ASN A 238 7.46 -0.39 -13.45
N LYS A 239 7.40 -0.97 -12.24
CA LYS A 239 8.56 -1.47 -11.49
C LYS A 239 8.26 -2.78 -10.78
N LEU A 240 9.08 -3.79 -11.04
CA LEU A 240 8.99 -5.11 -10.43
C LEU A 240 10.36 -5.51 -9.87
N THR A 241 10.37 -6.10 -8.67
CA THR A 241 11.61 -6.56 -8.02
C THR A 241 11.47 -7.98 -7.48
N PRO A 242 11.38 -9.00 -8.36
CA PRO A 242 11.32 -10.38 -7.93
C PRO A 242 12.67 -10.85 -7.36
N HIS A 243 12.63 -11.94 -6.61
CA HIS A 243 13.76 -12.54 -5.94
C HIS A 243 13.93 -13.98 -6.40
N TYR A 244 15.14 -14.51 -6.26
CA TYR A 244 15.38 -15.96 -6.31
C TYR A 244 16.35 -16.35 -5.20
N GLN A 245 16.28 -17.60 -4.74
CA GLN A 245 17.23 -18.18 -3.79
C GLN A 245 18.38 -18.86 -4.54
N ALA A 246 19.54 -19.03 -3.88
CA ALA A 246 20.68 -19.69 -4.51
C ALA A 246 20.29 -21.09 -5.06
N PRO A 247 20.75 -21.45 -6.28
CA PRO A 247 20.44 -22.75 -6.86
C PRO A 247 20.89 -23.91 -5.96
N VAL A 248 20.03 -24.91 -5.82
CA VAL A 248 20.28 -26.11 -5.04
C VAL A 248 21.07 -27.10 -5.88
N LYS A 249 22.11 -27.71 -5.30
CA LYS A 249 22.90 -28.74 -5.97
C LYS A 249 22.11 -30.05 -6.03
N MET A 250 21.90 -30.59 -7.23
CA MET A 250 21.13 -31.82 -7.46
C MET A 250 22.02 -33.03 -7.81
N GLY A 251 23.25 -32.79 -8.30
CA GLY A 251 24.18 -33.85 -8.69
C GLY A 251 25.64 -33.36 -8.75
N GLU A 252 26.55 -34.15 -9.35
CA GLU A 252 27.90 -33.67 -9.67
C GLU A 252 27.81 -32.60 -10.76
N ASP A 253 27.93 -31.33 -10.34
CA ASP A 253 27.88 -30.12 -11.18
C ASP A 253 26.53 -29.75 -11.80
N GLU A 254 25.44 -30.41 -11.40
CA GLU A 254 24.06 -30.01 -11.72
C GLU A 254 23.42 -29.19 -10.60
N TYR A 255 22.81 -28.05 -10.96
CA TYR A 255 22.10 -27.18 -10.03
C TYR A 255 20.73 -26.77 -10.56
N GLU A 256 19.77 -26.69 -9.66
CA GLU A 256 18.39 -26.31 -9.96
C GLU A 256 18.02 -25.01 -9.26
N LEU A 257 17.40 -24.09 -10.01
CA LEU A 257 16.80 -22.88 -9.48
C LEU A 257 15.32 -23.13 -9.20
N ARG A 258 14.94 -23.23 -7.91
CA ARG A 258 13.59 -23.67 -7.50
C ARG A 258 12.46 -22.69 -7.78
N GLY A 259 12.75 -21.39 -7.84
CA GLY A 259 11.74 -20.38 -8.07
C GLY A 259 12.30 -18.97 -8.16
N ILE A 260 11.65 -18.16 -8.99
CA ILE A 260 11.90 -16.73 -9.16
C ILE A 260 10.56 -16.02 -8.97
N GLY A 261 10.44 -15.10 -8.03
CA GLY A 261 9.17 -14.42 -7.80
C GLY A 261 9.16 -13.60 -6.52
N PHE A 262 8.10 -13.69 -5.73
CA PHE A 262 7.90 -12.83 -4.56
C PHE A 262 7.86 -13.64 -3.27
N GLN A 263 7.91 -12.95 -2.14
CA GLN A 263 7.69 -13.58 -0.85
C GLN A 263 6.23 -14.03 -0.74
N GLN A 264 6.02 -15.20 -0.14
CA GLN A 264 4.69 -15.66 0.27
C GLN A 264 4.13 -14.79 1.42
N VAL A 265 2.81 -14.76 1.59
CA VAL A 265 2.14 -13.93 2.61
C VAL A 265 2.52 -14.33 4.04
N SER A 266 2.69 -15.64 4.30
CA SER A 266 2.83 -16.21 5.65
C SER A 266 4.26 -16.65 6.01
N CYS A 267 5.17 -16.74 5.04
CA CYS A 267 6.55 -17.16 5.26
C CYS A 267 7.54 -16.39 4.37
N ARG A 268 8.84 -16.57 4.61
CA ARG A 268 9.89 -15.92 3.83
C ARG A 268 10.27 -16.68 2.56
N ASP A 269 9.53 -17.73 2.22
CA ASP A 269 9.78 -18.51 1.01
C ASP A 269 9.35 -17.73 -0.23
N ILE A 270 10.00 -18.07 -1.34
CA ILE A 270 9.72 -17.47 -2.63
C ILE A 270 8.66 -18.31 -3.33
N ILE A 271 7.56 -17.68 -3.71
CA ILE A 271 6.61 -18.25 -4.66
C ILE A 271 7.12 -18.00 -6.07
N ASP A 272 7.19 -19.06 -6.88
CA ASP A 272 7.59 -18.93 -8.28
C ASP A 272 6.48 -18.23 -9.07
N VAL A 273 6.84 -17.18 -9.79
CA VAL A 273 5.89 -16.31 -10.51
C VAL A 273 6.36 -16.18 -11.94
N GLU A 274 5.65 -16.81 -12.87
CA GLU A 274 6.01 -16.74 -14.30
C GLU A 274 5.60 -15.41 -14.94
N GLU A 275 4.50 -14.83 -14.47
CA GLU A 275 3.89 -13.62 -15.01
C GLU A 275 3.12 -12.88 -13.91
N CYS A 276 3.19 -11.55 -13.94
CA CYS A 276 2.52 -10.69 -12.97
C CYS A 276 1.48 -9.81 -13.68
N PRO A 277 0.16 -10.08 -13.52
CA PRO A 277 -0.88 -9.34 -14.23
C PRO A 277 -0.95 -7.84 -13.92
N ILE A 278 -0.41 -7.40 -12.79
CA ILE A 278 -0.35 -5.96 -12.46
C ILE A 278 0.89 -5.27 -13.06
N ALA A 279 1.91 -6.02 -13.48
CA ALA A 279 3.09 -5.48 -14.14
C ALA A 279 2.80 -5.18 -15.61
N THR A 280 3.48 -4.18 -16.16
CA THR A 280 3.27 -3.77 -17.55
C THR A 280 3.66 -4.90 -18.52
N PRO A 281 3.07 -4.97 -19.72
CA PRO A 281 3.39 -6.02 -20.70
C PRO A 281 4.89 -6.08 -21.03
N ALA A 282 5.54 -4.91 -21.17
CA ALA A 282 6.97 -4.82 -21.43
C ALA A 282 7.80 -5.52 -20.34
N ILE A 283 7.46 -5.29 -19.06
CA ILE A 283 8.12 -5.96 -17.94
C ILE A 283 7.91 -7.46 -18.00
N ASN A 284 6.69 -7.94 -18.27
CA ASN A 284 6.42 -9.39 -18.33
C ASN A 284 7.22 -10.08 -19.45
N VAL A 285 7.41 -9.43 -20.60
CA VAL A 285 8.26 -9.94 -21.69
C VAL A 285 9.71 -10.07 -21.22
N THR A 286 10.32 -8.99 -20.75
CA THR A 286 11.73 -8.99 -20.28
C THR A 286 11.93 -9.92 -19.08
N TYR A 287 10.93 -10.02 -18.21
CA TYR A 287 10.97 -10.92 -17.05
C TYR A 287 11.01 -12.39 -17.48
N LYS A 288 10.15 -12.82 -18.41
CA LYS A 288 10.14 -14.20 -18.94
C LYS A 288 11.48 -14.56 -19.60
N GLU A 289 12.06 -13.65 -20.39
CA GLU A 289 13.38 -13.84 -21.01
C GLU A 289 14.49 -13.97 -19.95
N THR A 290 14.46 -13.11 -18.93
CA THR A 290 15.43 -13.13 -17.83
C THR A 290 15.30 -14.41 -17.00
N ARG A 291 14.07 -14.86 -16.71
CA ARG A 291 13.81 -16.14 -16.04
C ARG A 291 14.46 -17.30 -16.79
N LYS A 292 14.23 -17.40 -18.11
CA LYS A 292 14.84 -18.44 -18.96
C LYS A 292 16.37 -18.40 -18.87
N SER A 293 16.97 -17.21 -19.00
CA SER A 293 18.42 -17.04 -18.88
C SER A 293 18.94 -17.49 -17.52
N LEU A 294 18.25 -17.17 -16.42
CA LEU A 294 18.64 -17.55 -15.07
C LEU A 294 18.58 -19.07 -14.85
N HIS A 295 17.55 -19.75 -15.37
CA HIS A 295 17.49 -21.22 -15.31
C HIS A 295 18.65 -21.86 -16.09
N GLU A 296 18.96 -21.37 -17.30
CA GLU A 296 20.10 -21.86 -18.08
C GLU A 296 21.45 -21.60 -17.38
N GLN A 297 21.61 -20.44 -16.73
CA GLN A 297 22.80 -20.12 -15.94
C GLN A 297 22.91 -20.98 -14.68
N ALA A 298 21.79 -21.31 -14.04
CA ALA A 298 21.74 -22.19 -12.88
C ALA A 298 22.22 -23.60 -13.26
N LEU A 299 21.69 -24.18 -14.35
CA LEU A 299 22.09 -25.50 -14.84
C LEU A 299 23.59 -25.58 -15.16
N LYS A 300 24.19 -24.48 -15.63
CA LYS A 300 25.64 -24.37 -15.89
C LYS A 300 26.48 -24.06 -14.65
N GLY A 301 25.89 -23.99 -13.45
CA GLY A 301 26.55 -23.65 -12.20
C GLY A 301 27.06 -22.20 -12.10
N LEU A 302 26.65 -21.31 -13.03
CA LEU A 302 27.18 -19.95 -13.14
C LEU A 302 26.69 -19.01 -12.04
N LEU A 303 25.51 -19.29 -11.49
CA LEU A 303 24.93 -18.53 -10.37
C LEU A 303 25.56 -18.90 -9.02
N ASN A 304 26.28 -20.03 -8.92
CA ASN A 304 26.93 -20.52 -7.70
C ASN A 304 28.43 -20.16 -7.62
N ASN A 305 28.75 -18.92 -7.99
CA ASN A 305 30.12 -18.53 -8.32
C ASN A 305 31.07 -18.46 -7.09
N LYS A 306 31.97 -19.45 -6.97
CA LYS A 306 32.99 -19.58 -5.90
C LYS A 306 33.93 -18.35 -5.78
N LYS A 307 34.12 -17.55 -6.84
CA LYS A 307 34.97 -16.33 -6.78
C LYS A 307 34.36 -15.21 -5.93
N ARG A 308 33.02 -15.10 -5.88
CA ARG A 308 32.32 -14.11 -5.03
C ARG A 308 32.39 -14.50 -3.54
N ARG A 309 32.48 -15.80 -3.23
CA ARG A 309 32.72 -16.34 -1.87
C ARG A 309 34.06 -15.90 -1.27
N LYS A 310 35.12 -15.71 -2.08
CA LYS A 310 36.44 -15.27 -1.58
C LYS A 310 36.48 -13.80 -1.12
N ARG A 311 35.68 -12.91 -1.73
CA ARG A 311 35.65 -11.48 -1.40
C ARG A 311 34.84 -11.17 -0.14
N ASN A 312 33.91 -12.05 0.26
CA ASN A 312 32.98 -11.89 1.38
C ASN A 312 33.27 -12.83 2.57
N ARG A 313 34.54 -13.08 2.90
CA ARG A 313 34.94 -13.94 4.06
C ARG A 313 34.43 -13.47 5.43
N ARG A 314 33.83 -12.28 5.56
CA ARG A 314 33.25 -11.74 6.79
C ARG A 314 31.73 -11.91 6.91
N SER A 315 31.04 -12.35 5.85
CA SER A 315 29.58 -12.53 5.89
C SER A 315 29.24 -14.02 6.01
N LYS A 316 28.50 -14.40 7.06
CA LYS A 316 28.07 -15.80 7.33
C LYS A 316 27.05 -16.36 6.32
N ASN A 317 26.60 -15.57 5.34
CA ASN A 317 25.62 -16.00 4.34
C ASN A 317 26.32 -16.51 3.08
N VAL A 318 26.40 -17.84 2.97
CA VAL A 318 27.20 -18.54 1.96
C VAL A 318 26.39 -18.90 0.69
N ASP A 319 25.08 -18.64 0.66
CA ASP A 319 24.17 -19.01 -0.43
C ASP A 319 23.31 -17.81 -0.87
N LEU A 320 23.91 -16.87 -1.60
CA LEU A 320 23.25 -15.60 -1.89
C LEU A 320 22.40 -15.72 -3.16
N GLY A 321 21.10 -15.93 -2.96
CA GLY A 321 20.07 -15.51 -3.91
C GLY A 321 20.19 -14.03 -4.27
N ALA A 322 19.38 -13.54 -5.20
CA ALA A 322 19.41 -12.14 -5.63
C ALA A 322 18.01 -11.53 -5.74
N THR A 323 17.99 -10.19 -5.68
CA THR A 323 16.85 -9.38 -6.08
C THR A 323 17.10 -8.88 -7.49
N LEU A 324 16.15 -9.11 -8.38
CA LEU A 324 16.15 -8.60 -9.74
C LEU A 324 15.44 -7.25 -9.76
N LEU A 325 15.70 -6.46 -10.80
CA LEU A 325 14.97 -5.23 -11.10
C LEU A 325 14.42 -5.34 -12.51
N PHE A 326 13.18 -4.90 -12.68
CA PHE A 326 12.59 -4.62 -13.98
C PHE A 326 11.87 -3.30 -13.85
N ARG A 327 12.30 -2.30 -14.61
CA ARG A 327 11.67 -0.99 -14.56
C ARG A 327 11.48 -0.43 -15.95
N GLU A 328 10.24 -0.17 -16.30
CA GLU A 328 9.89 0.37 -17.61
C GLU A 328 10.22 1.87 -17.67
N ALA A 329 10.97 2.25 -18.69
CA ALA A 329 11.33 3.62 -19.01
C ALA A 329 10.41 4.17 -20.11
N ASP A 330 10.57 5.46 -20.43
CA ASP A 330 10.03 5.99 -21.67
C ASP A 330 10.50 5.15 -22.87
N PRO A 331 9.65 4.96 -23.89
CA PRO A 331 10.02 4.21 -25.08
C PRO A 331 11.29 4.76 -25.74
N ASP A 332 12.01 3.88 -26.42
CA ASP A 332 13.22 4.26 -27.15
C ASP A 332 12.88 5.37 -28.17
N PRO A 333 13.59 6.51 -28.15
CA PRO A 333 13.20 7.69 -28.93
C PRO A 333 13.36 7.51 -30.44
N ILE A 334 14.09 6.48 -30.90
CA ILE A 334 14.34 6.21 -32.31
C ILE A 334 13.35 5.16 -32.83
N THR A 335 13.17 4.08 -32.08
CA THR A 335 12.40 2.90 -32.51
C THR A 335 10.96 2.90 -31.97
N GLY A 336 10.67 3.72 -30.95
CA GLY A 336 9.38 3.74 -30.26
C GLY A 336 9.07 2.48 -29.45
N LYS A 337 10.03 1.56 -29.31
CA LYS A 337 9.83 0.29 -28.61
C LYS A 337 9.88 0.49 -27.09
N PRO A 338 9.10 -0.30 -26.31
CA PRO A 338 9.21 -0.30 -24.85
C PRO A 338 10.63 -0.63 -24.39
N VAL A 339 11.09 0.03 -23.33
CA VAL A 339 12.41 -0.17 -22.72
C VAL A 339 12.23 -0.60 -21.27
N VAL A 340 12.86 -1.72 -20.88
CA VAL A 340 12.88 -2.20 -19.50
C VAL A 340 14.30 -2.26 -19.00
N VAL A 341 14.61 -1.42 -18.03
CA VAL A 341 15.91 -1.36 -17.35
C VAL A 341 15.96 -2.44 -16.26
N THR A 342 17.03 -3.22 -16.27
CA THR A 342 17.23 -4.34 -15.33
C THR A 342 18.40 -4.13 -14.37
N GLU A 343 19.23 -3.12 -14.63
CA GLU A 343 20.38 -2.78 -13.79
C GLU A 343 20.03 -1.67 -12.79
N PHE A 344 20.25 -1.92 -11.50
CA PHE A 344 19.89 -0.99 -10.42
C PHE A 344 20.55 0.38 -10.55
N LYS A 345 21.73 0.44 -11.17
CA LYS A 345 22.56 1.65 -11.27
C LYS A 345 22.50 2.34 -12.63
N GLU A 346 21.66 1.83 -13.53
CA GLU A 346 21.45 2.43 -14.83
C GLU A 346 20.48 3.60 -14.71
N TYR A 347 20.80 4.72 -15.38
CA TYR A 347 19.89 5.85 -15.47
C TYR A 347 18.81 5.56 -16.50
N MET A 348 17.59 5.98 -16.17
CA MET A 348 16.44 5.89 -17.06
C MET A 348 15.67 7.21 -17.03
N THR A 349 14.82 7.39 -18.04
CA THR A 349 13.94 8.56 -18.15
C THR A 349 12.49 8.11 -18.12
N THR A 350 11.64 8.87 -17.44
CA THR A 350 10.18 8.75 -17.56
C THR A 350 9.56 10.13 -17.73
N THR A 351 8.46 10.23 -18.48
CA THR A 351 7.76 11.49 -18.69
C THR A 351 6.44 11.52 -17.92
N VAL A 352 6.26 12.53 -17.07
CA VAL A 352 5.01 12.79 -16.34
C VAL A 352 4.52 14.19 -16.67
N LYS A 353 3.29 14.31 -17.17
CA LYS A 353 2.67 15.60 -17.54
C LYS A 353 3.56 16.47 -18.45
N GLY A 354 4.32 15.84 -19.36
CA GLY A 354 5.21 16.51 -20.30
C GLY A 354 6.57 16.95 -19.72
N ILE A 355 6.84 16.64 -18.45
CA ILE A 355 8.14 16.86 -17.81
C ILE A 355 8.91 15.53 -17.79
N LYS A 356 10.16 15.57 -18.25
CA LYS A 356 11.06 14.40 -18.27
C LYS A 356 11.82 14.28 -16.95
N PHE A 357 11.82 13.10 -16.37
CA PHE A 357 12.52 12.79 -15.13
C PHE A 357 13.57 11.72 -15.40
N ARG A 358 14.85 12.10 -15.33
CA ARG A 358 15.98 11.19 -15.28
C ARG A 358 16.25 10.81 -13.83
N TYR A 359 16.34 9.52 -13.56
CA TYR A 359 16.77 8.99 -12.27
C TYR A 359 17.36 7.58 -12.42
N MET A 360 18.11 7.14 -11.43
CA MET A 360 18.68 5.80 -11.41
C MET A 360 17.59 4.75 -11.18
N ALA A 361 17.55 3.66 -11.96
CA ALA A 361 16.42 2.72 -11.98
C ALA A 361 16.13 2.06 -10.62
N GLY A 362 17.14 1.91 -9.77
CA GLY A 362 17.00 1.43 -8.39
C GLY A 362 16.31 2.42 -7.43
N ASN A 363 16.41 3.73 -7.68
CA ASN A 363 15.90 4.80 -6.82
C ASN A 363 14.37 4.81 -6.74
N PHE A 364 13.82 5.58 -5.81
CA PHE A 364 12.38 5.77 -5.71
C PHE A 364 11.86 6.68 -6.83
N PHE A 365 10.77 6.26 -7.46
CA PHE A 365 9.88 7.09 -8.27
C PHE A 365 8.53 6.36 -8.29
N GLN A 366 7.46 7.07 -8.61
CA GLN A 366 6.11 6.50 -8.55
C GLN A 366 5.92 5.36 -9.57
N ASN A 367 5.22 4.29 -9.18
CA ASN A 367 5.20 3.04 -9.94
C ASN A 367 3.94 2.79 -10.78
N ASN A 368 3.02 3.77 -10.87
CA ASN A 368 1.76 3.62 -11.58
C ASN A 368 1.61 4.73 -12.63
N ASN A 369 1.67 4.36 -13.91
CA ASN A 369 1.66 5.33 -15.01
C ASN A 369 0.32 6.07 -15.16
N TYR A 370 -0.78 5.49 -14.68
CA TYR A 370 -2.13 6.00 -14.90
C TYR A 370 -2.63 6.91 -13.78
N VAL A 371 -2.29 6.57 -12.52
CA VAL A 371 -2.76 7.33 -11.35
C VAL A 371 -1.84 8.50 -10.99
N VAL A 372 -0.54 8.41 -11.31
CA VAL A 372 0.43 9.48 -11.00
C VAL A 372 0.07 10.82 -11.65
N PRO A 373 -0.34 10.90 -12.93
CA PRO A 373 -0.81 12.16 -13.53
C PRO A 373 -1.99 12.78 -12.78
N LEU A 374 -2.96 11.97 -12.34
CA LEU A 374 -4.11 12.44 -11.55
C LEU A 374 -3.67 12.99 -10.18
N MET A 375 -2.75 12.31 -9.52
CA MET A 375 -2.18 12.72 -8.24
C MET A 375 -1.39 14.04 -8.36
N VAL A 376 -0.58 14.19 -9.41
CA VAL A 376 0.15 15.43 -9.70
C VAL A 376 -0.82 16.58 -9.95
N ASP A 377 -1.86 16.36 -10.77
CA ASP A 377 -2.88 17.39 -11.02
C ASP A 377 -3.59 17.80 -9.73
N ALA A 378 -3.95 16.85 -8.86
CA ALA A 378 -4.61 17.13 -7.59
C ALA A 378 -3.73 17.96 -6.65
N VAL A 379 -2.44 17.63 -6.53
CA VAL A 379 -1.48 18.38 -5.70
C VAL A 379 -1.31 19.80 -6.24
N ILE A 380 -1.09 19.97 -7.55
CA ILE A 380 -0.88 21.29 -8.17
C ILE A 380 -2.16 22.13 -8.07
N ASN A 381 -3.33 21.56 -8.36
CA ASN A 381 -4.60 22.28 -8.27
C ASN A 381 -4.86 22.72 -6.83
N ALA A 382 -4.67 21.84 -5.85
CA ALA A 382 -4.77 22.18 -4.43
C ALA A 382 -3.77 23.27 -4.02
N ALA A 383 -2.56 23.24 -4.57
CA ALA A 383 -1.53 24.25 -4.28
C ALA A 383 -1.86 25.64 -4.87
N LEU A 384 -2.74 25.74 -5.85
CA LEU A 384 -3.06 26.98 -6.57
C LEU A 384 -4.40 27.63 -6.18
N VAL A 385 -5.21 27.00 -5.33
CA VAL A 385 -6.49 27.59 -4.90
C VAL A 385 -6.23 28.92 -4.16
N PRO A 386 -6.89 30.04 -4.48
CA PRO A 386 -6.77 31.27 -3.67
C PRO A 386 -7.26 31.04 -2.23
N VAL A 387 -6.49 31.45 -1.21
CA VAL A 387 -6.94 31.36 0.19
C VAL A 387 -7.74 32.61 0.56
N GLY A 388 -8.92 32.40 1.17
CA GLY A 388 -9.80 33.49 1.61
C GLY A 388 -10.86 33.94 0.60
N GLY A 389 -11.14 33.13 -0.43
CA GLY A 389 -12.18 33.35 -1.44
C GLY A 389 -11.62 33.70 -2.83
N PRO A 390 -12.48 33.96 -3.83
CA PRO A 390 -12.07 34.24 -5.21
C PRO A 390 -11.10 35.41 -5.37
N ASP A 391 -11.14 36.38 -4.45
CA ASP A 391 -10.26 37.56 -4.42
C ASP A 391 -8.99 37.36 -3.58
N GLY A 392 -8.79 36.15 -3.03
CA GLY A 392 -7.62 35.78 -2.26
C GLY A 392 -6.34 35.79 -3.10
N LYS A 393 -5.18 35.96 -2.45
CA LYS A 393 -3.90 35.80 -3.14
C LYS A 393 -3.68 34.31 -3.47
N VAL A 394 -3.40 34.03 -4.74
CA VAL A 394 -2.92 32.72 -5.19
C VAL A 394 -1.48 32.53 -4.73
N PRO A 395 -1.12 31.38 -4.14
CA PRO A 395 0.26 31.04 -3.84
C PRO A 395 1.18 31.26 -5.05
N SER A 396 2.27 32.00 -4.85
CA SER A 396 3.26 32.29 -5.89
C SER A 396 4.64 31.66 -5.61
N TYR A 397 4.84 31.11 -4.40
CA TYR A 397 6.03 30.39 -3.98
C TYR A 397 5.65 28.96 -3.55
N LEU A 398 6.41 27.97 -4.02
CA LEU A 398 6.21 26.56 -3.66
C LEU A 398 7.46 26.01 -2.97
N LEU A 399 7.27 25.41 -1.79
CA LEU A 399 8.29 24.64 -1.09
C LEU A 399 7.93 23.16 -1.16
N ASP A 400 8.72 22.35 -1.86
CA ASP A 400 8.53 20.91 -2.03
C ASP A 400 9.46 20.18 -1.05
N CYS A 401 8.91 19.73 0.09
CA CYS A 401 9.68 19.02 1.11
C CYS A 401 9.59 17.51 0.88
N TYR A 402 10.75 16.83 0.98
CA TYR A 402 10.92 15.43 0.57
C TYR A 402 10.75 15.25 -0.95
N CYS A 403 11.28 16.20 -1.73
CA CYS A 403 10.96 16.34 -3.15
C CYS A 403 11.48 15.19 -4.03
N GLY A 404 12.38 14.34 -3.52
CA GLY A 404 13.07 13.32 -4.31
C GLY A 404 13.71 13.93 -5.57
N SER A 405 13.38 13.37 -6.74
CA SER A 405 13.86 13.85 -8.04
C SER A 405 13.08 15.05 -8.61
N GLY A 406 12.24 15.70 -7.80
CA GLY A 406 11.57 16.96 -8.11
C GLY A 406 10.19 16.83 -8.76
N LEU A 407 9.45 15.73 -8.52
CA LEU A 407 8.18 15.45 -9.20
C LEU A 407 7.20 16.62 -9.14
N PHE A 408 6.88 17.12 -7.95
CA PHE A 408 5.89 18.18 -7.78
C PHE A 408 6.46 19.56 -8.12
N ALA A 409 7.64 19.92 -7.60
CA ALA A 409 8.27 21.21 -7.92
C ALA A 409 8.43 21.46 -9.44
N LEU A 410 8.92 20.46 -10.19
CA LEU A 410 9.15 20.61 -11.64
C LEU A 410 7.84 20.65 -12.44
N THR A 411 6.86 19.82 -12.10
CA THR A 411 5.55 19.84 -12.77
C THR A 411 4.75 21.11 -12.45
N ALA A 412 4.92 21.67 -11.25
CA ALA A 412 4.28 22.91 -10.82
C ALA A 412 4.99 24.18 -11.37
N SER A 413 6.26 24.09 -11.77
CA SER A 413 7.15 25.22 -12.08
C SER A 413 6.52 26.36 -12.90
N LYS A 414 5.73 26.05 -13.93
CA LYS A 414 5.07 27.04 -14.81
C LYS A 414 3.96 27.86 -14.14
N LYS A 415 3.55 27.48 -12.93
CA LYS A 415 2.44 28.11 -12.18
C LYS A 415 2.92 28.94 -11.00
N PHE A 416 4.20 28.85 -10.66
CA PHE A 416 4.80 29.55 -9.52
C PHE A 416 5.91 30.49 -10.00
N LYS A 417 6.16 31.56 -9.24
CA LYS A 417 7.32 32.44 -9.49
C LYS A 417 8.61 31.72 -9.14
N LEU A 418 8.60 30.93 -8.07
CA LEU A 418 9.74 30.18 -7.57
C LEU A 418 9.28 28.87 -6.92
N CYS A 419 9.96 27.78 -7.24
CA CYS A 419 9.84 26.51 -6.52
C CYS A 419 11.17 26.16 -5.85
N VAL A 420 11.15 25.72 -4.60
CA VAL A 420 12.33 25.19 -3.91
C VAL A 420 12.05 23.78 -3.43
N GLY A 421 12.84 22.82 -3.90
CA GLY A 421 12.75 21.42 -3.50
C GLY A 421 13.83 21.03 -2.50
N ILE A 422 13.48 20.22 -1.50
CA ILE A 422 14.36 19.87 -0.38
C ILE A 422 14.32 18.39 -0.12
N GLU A 423 15.50 17.80 -0.06
CA GLU A 423 15.70 16.36 0.06
C GLU A 423 17.01 16.11 0.82
N VAL A 424 17.04 15.05 1.63
CA VAL A 424 18.24 14.65 2.40
C VAL A 424 19.25 13.88 1.55
N ASN A 425 18.78 13.25 0.49
CA ASN A 425 19.59 12.44 -0.40
C ASN A 425 20.23 13.30 -1.51
N ASP A 426 21.55 13.49 -1.43
CA ASP A 426 22.33 14.24 -2.41
C ASP A 426 22.13 13.75 -3.85
N SER A 427 22.06 12.43 -4.07
CA SER A 427 21.86 11.88 -5.42
C SER A 427 20.49 12.23 -6.00
N ALA A 428 19.46 12.34 -5.16
CA ALA A 428 18.13 12.78 -5.60
C ALA A 428 18.12 14.27 -5.96
N ILE A 429 18.89 15.10 -5.25
CA ILE A 429 19.08 16.53 -5.57
C ILE A 429 19.85 16.71 -6.89
N GLU A 430 20.88 15.90 -7.14
CA GLU A 430 21.58 15.87 -8.43
C GLU A 430 20.63 15.50 -9.57
N GLU A 431 19.77 14.49 -9.34
CA GLU A 431 18.71 14.10 -10.28
C GLU A 431 17.71 15.23 -10.51
N ALA A 432 17.19 15.86 -9.46
CA ALA A 432 16.22 16.95 -9.54
C ALA A 432 16.78 18.19 -10.26
N THR A 433 18.02 18.55 -9.96
CA THR A 433 18.72 19.67 -10.61
C THR A 433 18.92 19.40 -12.10
N HIS A 434 19.40 18.20 -12.44
CA HIS A 434 19.51 17.81 -13.84
C HIS A 434 18.15 17.79 -14.55
N ASN A 435 17.09 17.35 -13.87
CA ASN A 435 15.74 17.33 -14.44
C ASN A 435 15.23 18.75 -14.70
N ALA A 436 15.53 19.73 -13.84
CA ALA A 436 15.22 21.12 -14.12
C ALA A 436 15.89 21.61 -15.41
N GLU A 437 17.20 21.39 -15.53
CA GLU A 437 17.99 21.76 -16.72
C GLU A 437 17.47 21.09 -17.99
N ALA A 438 17.24 19.78 -17.94
CA ALA A 438 16.77 18.98 -19.07
C ALA A 438 15.38 19.40 -19.58
N ASN A 439 14.57 20.01 -18.71
CA ASN A 439 13.26 20.56 -19.07
C ASN A 439 13.28 22.09 -19.28
N SER A 440 14.46 22.73 -19.26
CA SER A 440 14.61 24.18 -19.39
C SER A 440 13.82 24.96 -18.33
N ILE A 441 13.75 24.44 -17.10
CA ILE A 441 13.09 25.06 -15.96
C ILE A 441 14.13 25.85 -15.17
N THR A 442 13.98 27.18 -15.13
CA THR A 442 14.97 28.09 -14.52
C THR A 442 14.53 28.67 -13.18
N ASN A 443 13.28 28.42 -12.76
CA ASN A 443 12.70 28.94 -11.52
C ASN A 443 12.55 27.87 -10.42
N CYS A 444 13.32 26.77 -10.52
CA CYS A 444 13.38 25.73 -9.50
C CYS A 444 14.80 25.62 -8.94
N GLN A 445 14.94 25.59 -7.62
CA GLN A 445 16.20 25.27 -6.94
C GLN A 445 16.03 24.09 -6.00
N PHE A 446 16.99 23.17 -6.01
CA PHE A 446 16.99 22.00 -5.14
C PHE A 446 18.11 22.07 -4.12
N VAL A 447 17.79 21.82 -2.85
CA VAL A 447 18.73 21.94 -1.74
C VAL A 447 18.82 20.63 -0.98
N ALA A 448 20.04 20.10 -0.90
CA ALA A 448 20.36 18.99 0.00
C ALA A 448 20.36 19.48 1.45
N ALA A 449 19.29 19.16 2.19
CA ALA A 449 19.15 19.51 3.59
C ALA A 449 18.20 18.55 4.29
N SER A 450 18.41 18.34 5.59
CA SER A 450 17.37 17.72 6.39
C SER A 450 16.18 18.64 6.50
N ALA A 451 14.98 18.07 6.47
CA ALA A 451 13.74 18.83 6.65
C ALA A 451 13.79 19.58 8.00
N GLU A 452 14.47 19.03 9.01
CA GLU A 452 14.71 19.67 10.31
C GLU A 452 15.69 20.87 10.28
N ALA A 453 16.28 21.21 9.14
CA ALA A 453 17.13 22.39 8.98
C ALA A 453 16.53 23.41 7.99
N LEU A 454 15.27 23.20 7.59
CA LEU A 454 14.56 23.93 6.54
C LEU A 454 14.59 25.45 6.74
N PHE A 455 14.27 25.92 7.95
CA PHE A 455 14.14 27.34 8.25
C PHE A 455 15.29 27.92 9.09
N THR A 456 16.27 27.09 9.45
CA THR A 456 17.39 27.49 10.31
C THR A 456 18.75 27.47 9.63
N GLY A 457 18.87 26.84 8.45
CA GLY A 457 20.16 26.63 7.79
C GLY A 457 20.14 26.47 6.27
N ALA A 458 19.01 26.71 5.61
CA ALA A 458 18.92 26.59 4.16
C ALA A 458 19.91 27.55 3.46
N ARG A 459 20.63 27.01 2.46
CA ARG A 459 21.52 27.79 1.60
C ARG A 459 20.72 28.91 0.92
N ALA A 460 21.35 30.07 0.81
CA ALA A 460 20.83 31.17 0.01
C ALA A 460 20.50 30.70 -1.41
N LEU A 461 19.43 31.26 -1.97
CA LEU A 461 19.07 30.98 -3.35
C LEU A 461 20.08 31.59 -4.33
N THR A 462 20.21 30.95 -5.47
CA THR A 462 21.05 31.34 -6.61
C THR A 462 20.23 31.55 -7.88
N ILE A 463 18.90 31.54 -7.78
CA ILE A 463 17.99 31.80 -8.89
C ILE A 463 17.96 33.30 -9.18
N ASP A 464 18.07 33.67 -10.46
CA ASP A 464 18.02 35.06 -10.93
C ASP A 464 16.78 35.80 -10.38
N GLY A 465 17.00 36.95 -9.74
CA GLY A 465 15.94 37.75 -9.10
C GLY A 465 15.56 37.31 -7.68
N PHE A 466 16.13 36.22 -7.17
CA PHE A 466 15.94 35.72 -5.80
C PHE A 466 17.27 35.52 -5.06
N GLU A 467 18.38 36.03 -5.59
CA GLU A 467 19.71 35.81 -5.07
C GLU A 467 19.81 36.23 -3.60
N ASN A 468 20.46 35.40 -2.79
CA ASN A 468 20.67 35.63 -1.35
C ASN A 468 19.39 35.61 -0.49
N GLN A 469 18.20 35.45 -1.08
CA GLN A 469 17.00 35.22 -0.28
C GLN A 469 17.09 33.84 0.39
N LYS A 470 16.53 33.75 1.59
CA LYS A 470 16.37 32.48 2.31
C LYS A 470 14.90 32.11 2.33
N ILE A 471 14.63 30.82 2.52
CA ILE A 471 13.27 30.27 2.61
C ILE A 471 12.44 30.98 3.68
N GLN A 472 13.06 31.30 4.81
CA GLN A 472 12.41 32.02 5.93
C GLN A 472 11.94 33.44 5.56
N ASP A 473 12.49 34.04 4.50
CA ASP A 473 12.18 35.39 4.03
C ASP A 473 11.03 35.40 3.02
N PHE A 474 10.57 34.23 2.55
CA PHE A 474 9.48 34.15 1.58
C PHE A 474 8.16 34.63 2.21
N PRO A 475 7.31 35.34 1.43
CA PRO A 475 6.02 35.80 1.90
C PRO A 475 5.13 34.61 2.27
N ARG A 476 4.89 34.46 3.57
CA ARG A 476 4.16 33.32 4.16
C ARG A 476 2.75 33.23 3.61
N ASP A 477 2.10 34.38 3.39
CA ASP A 477 0.76 34.53 2.82
C ASP A 477 0.67 34.26 1.31
N GLU A 478 1.80 33.99 0.64
CA GLU A 478 1.87 33.60 -0.77
C GLU A 478 2.65 32.29 -0.97
N THR A 479 2.97 31.59 0.11
CA THR A 479 3.76 30.35 0.08
C THR A 479 2.90 29.14 0.38
N VAL A 480 3.04 28.11 -0.45
CA VAL A 480 2.50 26.77 -0.21
C VAL A 480 3.64 25.80 0.08
N VAL A 481 3.45 24.94 1.09
CA VAL A 481 4.37 23.84 1.39
C VAL A 481 3.74 22.53 0.95
N VAL A 482 4.38 21.83 0.02
CA VAL A 482 4.05 20.46 -0.37
C VAL A 482 4.89 19.49 0.47
N LEU A 483 4.25 18.47 1.03
CA LEU A 483 4.88 17.43 1.84
C LEU A 483 4.64 16.06 1.20
N ASP A 484 5.70 15.28 0.96
CA ASP A 484 5.61 13.86 0.59
C ASP A 484 6.58 12.99 1.43
N PRO A 485 6.39 12.93 2.76
CA PRO A 485 7.31 12.23 3.65
C PRO A 485 7.25 10.70 3.49
N PRO A 486 8.28 9.98 3.96
CA PRO A 486 8.23 8.52 4.04
C PRO A 486 7.11 8.04 4.99
N ARG A 487 6.79 6.73 4.97
CA ARG A 487 5.72 6.09 5.78
C ARG A 487 5.68 6.47 7.27
N LYS A 488 6.82 6.86 7.87
CA LYS A 488 6.91 7.31 9.27
C LYS A 488 6.26 8.70 9.53
N GLY A 489 5.89 9.42 8.47
CA GLY A 489 5.40 10.79 8.51
C GLY A 489 6.51 11.82 8.73
N CYS A 490 6.10 13.05 9.04
CA CYS A 490 6.99 14.15 9.37
C CYS A 490 7.66 13.95 10.74
N SER A 491 8.86 14.49 10.92
CA SER A 491 9.48 14.55 12.25
C SER A 491 8.90 15.70 13.07
N GLY A 492 8.88 15.57 14.40
CA GLY A 492 8.37 16.62 15.30
C GLY A 492 9.09 17.96 15.10
N LYS A 493 10.42 17.93 14.98
CA LYS A 493 11.24 19.13 14.72
C LYS A 493 10.91 19.82 13.40
N PHE A 494 10.56 19.06 12.36
CA PHE A 494 10.13 19.62 11.09
C PHE A 494 8.76 20.31 11.25
N LEU A 495 7.81 19.63 11.91
CA LEU A 495 6.49 20.17 12.16
C LEU A 495 6.53 21.46 12.99
N GLU A 496 7.35 21.52 14.04
CA GLU A 496 7.57 22.73 14.84
C GLU A 496 8.02 23.91 13.97
N GLN A 497 9.00 23.71 13.09
CA GLN A 497 9.45 24.76 12.18
C GLN A 497 8.40 25.14 11.13
N LEU A 498 7.61 24.16 10.64
CA LEU A 498 6.51 24.42 9.73
C LEU A 498 5.43 25.29 10.40
N TYR A 499 5.14 25.06 11.67
CA TYR A 499 4.19 25.87 12.44
C TYR A 499 4.71 27.28 12.67
N GLU A 500 6.00 27.41 13.01
CA GLU A 500 6.67 28.70 13.17
C GLU A 500 6.75 29.48 11.86
N TYR A 501 7.01 28.80 10.73
CA TYR A 501 6.99 29.42 9.41
C TYR A 501 5.56 29.82 8.98
N GLY A 502 4.56 28.99 9.27
CA GLY A 502 3.16 29.34 9.05
C GLY A 502 2.80 29.72 7.60
N PRO A 503 3.09 28.86 6.60
CA PRO A 503 2.70 29.12 5.21
C PRO A 503 1.18 29.27 5.05
N GLN A 504 0.74 29.92 3.96
CA GLN A 504 -0.67 30.12 3.65
C GLN A 504 -1.43 28.78 3.55
N ARG A 505 -0.77 27.77 2.98
CA ARG A 505 -1.31 26.43 2.76
C ARG A 505 -0.26 25.34 2.94
N ILE A 506 -0.69 24.18 3.42
CA ILE A 506 0.07 22.94 3.43
C ILE A 506 -0.68 21.90 2.59
N VAL A 507 0.02 21.26 1.66
CA VAL A 507 -0.49 20.20 0.79
C VAL A 507 0.29 18.94 1.10
N TYR A 508 -0.33 18.00 1.82
CA TYR A 508 0.35 16.81 2.36
C TYR A 508 -0.09 15.56 1.61
N MET A 509 0.79 14.99 0.78
CA MET A 509 0.68 13.65 0.20
C MET A 509 1.29 12.59 1.13
N SER A 510 0.61 11.46 1.35
CA SER A 510 1.13 10.39 2.20
C SER A 510 0.71 8.99 1.77
N CYS A 511 1.66 8.06 1.82
CA CYS A 511 1.43 6.62 1.69
C CYS A 511 1.06 5.93 3.01
N GLY A 512 0.92 6.69 4.10
CA GLY A 512 0.64 6.20 5.45
C GLY A 512 -0.49 6.98 6.13
N PRO A 513 -1.77 6.63 5.90
CA PRO A 513 -2.90 7.39 6.44
C PRO A 513 -2.90 7.56 7.96
N LYS A 514 -2.43 6.55 8.71
CA LYS A 514 -2.35 6.65 10.19
C LYS A 514 -1.33 7.68 10.66
N THR A 515 -0.14 7.71 10.06
CA THR A 515 0.90 8.69 10.41
C THR A 515 0.53 10.08 9.90
N GLN A 516 -0.10 10.16 8.72
CA GLN A 516 -0.67 11.41 8.22
C GLN A 516 -1.76 11.97 9.15
N ALA A 517 -2.67 11.14 9.66
CA ALA A 517 -3.70 11.56 10.60
C ALA A 517 -3.11 12.09 11.91
N ARG A 518 -2.07 11.41 12.45
CA ARG A 518 -1.31 11.91 13.61
C ARG A 518 -0.73 13.30 13.34
N ASP A 519 -0.07 13.48 12.20
CA ASP A 519 0.55 14.76 11.84
C ASP A 519 -0.52 15.85 11.61
N ALA A 520 -1.65 15.50 10.98
CA ALA A 520 -2.79 16.37 10.76
C ALA A 520 -3.32 16.96 12.08
N LYS A 521 -3.37 16.16 13.15
CA LYS A 521 -3.73 16.66 14.49
C LYS A 521 -2.81 17.79 14.94
N GLY A 522 -1.49 17.63 14.82
CA GLY A 522 -0.52 18.66 15.17
C GLY A 522 -0.66 19.91 14.28
N ILE A 523 -0.83 19.71 12.97
CA ILE A 523 -1.01 20.81 11.99
C ILE A 523 -2.24 21.65 12.35
N VAL A 524 -3.36 21.02 12.73
CA VAL A 524 -4.58 21.72 13.13
C VAL A 524 -4.45 22.36 14.52
N GLU A 525 -4.11 21.57 15.54
CA GLU A 525 -4.22 21.99 16.95
C GLU A 525 -3.07 22.90 17.41
N VAL A 526 -1.86 22.67 16.90
CA VAL A 526 -0.66 23.46 17.24
C VAL A 526 -0.37 24.45 16.13
N GLY A 527 -0.41 23.99 14.88
CA GLY A 527 -0.12 24.82 13.71
C GLY A 527 -1.20 25.86 13.41
N GLY A 528 -2.42 25.74 13.96
CA GLY A 528 -3.51 26.70 13.74
C GLY A 528 -4.06 26.67 12.30
N TYR A 529 -4.13 25.49 11.70
CA TYR A 529 -4.72 25.28 10.39
C TYR A 529 -6.11 24.63 10.49
N GLU A 530 -6.81 24.58 9.36
CA GLU A 530 -7.96 23.73 9.14
C GLU A 530 -7.73 22.82 7.94
N ILE A 531 -8.22 21.58 8.01
CA ILE A 531 -8.36 20.67 6.88
C ILE A 531 -9.47 21.21 5.98
N VAL A 532 -9.17 21.36 4.70
CA VAL A 532 -10.14 21.84 3.68
C VAL A 532 -10.53 20.76 2.66
N SER A 533 -9.68 19.75 2.45
CA SER A 533 -10.03 18.59 1.62
C SER A 533 -9.14 17.39 1.91
N ILE A 534 -9.70 16.20 1.68
CA ILE A 534 -9.04 14.91 1.82
C ILE A 534 -9.35 14.07 0.59
N GLN A 535 -8.34 13.73 -0.20
CA GLN A 535 -8.48 12.93 -1.42
C GLN A 535 -7.56 11.70 -1.35
N PRO A 536 -8.12 10.51 -1.10
CA PRO A 536 -7.38 9.25 -1.24
C PRO A 536 -7.20 8.88 -2.72
N PHE A 537 -6.11 8.20 -3.04
CA PHE A 537 -5.79 7.66 -4.36
C PHE A 537 -5.49 6.18 -4.29
N ASP A 538 -6.04 5.45 -5.27
CA ASP A 538 -5.79 4.05 -5.53
C ASP A 538 -4.53 3.90 -6.39
N LEU A 539 -3.37 4.34 -5.88
CA LEU A 539 -2.10 4.24 -6.60
C LEU A 539 -1.68 2.78 -6.83
N PHE A 540 -2.15 1.87 -5.98
CA PHE A 540 -1.88 0.44 -6.07
C PHE A 540 -3.18 -0.38 -5.99
N PRO A 541 -3.95 -0.45 -7.09
CA PRO A 541 -5.11 -1.34 -7.20
C PRO A 541 -4.72 -2.78 -6.87
N GLN A 542 -5.68 -3.60 -6.41
CA GLN A 542 -5.46 -4.98 -5.96
C GLN A 542 -4.64 -5.14 -4.67
N THR A 543 -4.21 -4.02 -4.08
CA THR A 543 -3.51 -3.99 -2.81
C THR A 543 -4.27 -3.15 -1.79
N LYS A 544 -3.95 -3.34 -0.51
CA LYS A 544 -4.48 -2.50 0.57
C LYS A 544 -3.92 -1.08 0.63
N HIS A 545 -2.84 -0.79 -0.11
CA HIS A 545 -2.18 0.50 -0.02
C HIS A 545 -3.06 1.61 -0.59
N VAL A 546 -3.04 2.75 0.09
CA VAL A 546 -3.73 3.97 -0.31
C VAL A 546 -2.76 5.13 -0.13
N GLU A 547 -2.70 5.99 -1.13
CA GLU A 547 -2.05 7.30 -1.01
C GLU A 547 -3.13 8.30 -0.64
N CYS A 548 -2.82 9.33 0.13
CA CYS A 548 -3.82 10.29 0.57
C CYS A 548 -3.26 11.71 0.54
N LEU A 549 -3.98 12.60 -0.13
CA LEU A 549 -3.74 14.03 -0.15
C LEU A 549 -4.63 14.70 0.89
N MET A 550 -4.02 15.44 1.82
CA MET A 550 -4.73 16.32 2.75
C MET A 550 -4.28 17.76 2.52
N VAL A 551 -5.24 18.67 2.41
CA VAL A 551 -4.97 20.09 2.21
C VAL A 551 -5.36 20.85 3.47
N PHE A 552 -4.46 21.71 3.92
CA PHE A 552 -4.63 22.52 5.13
C PHE A 552 -4.48 24.00 4.81
N GLU A 553 -5.40 24.83 5.30
CA GLU A 553 -5.34 26.29 5.17
C GLU A 553 -5.10 26.94 6.53
N LYS A 554 -4.27 27.98 6.54
CA LYS A 554 -4.00 28.73 7.76
C LYS A 554 -5.27 29.48 8.16
N LYS A 555 -5.75 29.28 9.39
CA LYS A 555 -6.91 30.04 9.89
C LYS A 555 -6.58 31.53 9.93
N LYS A 556 -7.50 32.37 9.46
CA LYS A 556 -7.43 33.82 9.69
C LYS A 556 -7.53 34.06 11.20
N GLN A 557 -6.52 34.70 11.78
CA GLN A 557 -6.52 35.10 13.19
C GLN A 557 -7.50 36.24 13.43
#